data_AF-A0A8X6H778-F1
#
_entry.id   AF-A0A8X6H778-F1
#
_cell.length_a   1.000
_cell.length_b   1.000
_cell.length_c   1.000
_cell.angle_alpha   90.00
_cell.angle_beta   90.00
_cell.angle_gamma   90.00
#
_symmetry.space_group_name_H-M   'P 1'
#
loop_
_entity.id
_entity.type
_entity.pdbx_description
1 polymer ?
#
loop_
_entity_poly.entity_id
_entity_poly.type
_entity_poly.pdbx_seq_one_letter_code
_entity_poly.pdbx_strand_id
1 'polypeptide(L)'
;MFNDIFNNIANCRYCDRSFCFDVAENKSSRRGLASSISATCKNCGSSHGSMTSNSMPAGYEVNLRFAYGMRCIGIGKIAAQTFCALMNLPPPPPKFERLYTPIFNALETASSHSMVNSVNEAVIAIENNKDIAIALDGT
;
A
#
# COMPACT_ATOMS: atom_id res chain seq x y z
N MET A 1 8.16 -1.55 22.83
CA MET A 1 8.89 -1.69 21.55
C MET A 1 9.11 -0.35 20.86
N PHE A 2 8.09 0.34 20.33
CA PHE A 2 8.33 1.63 19.64
C PHE A 2 8.93 2.70 20.55
N ASN A 3 8.40 2.85 21.77
CA ASN A 3 8.96 3.78 22.75
C ASN A 3 10.44 3.51 23.03
N ASP A 4 10.79 2.24 23.23
CA ASP A 4 12.16 1.85 23.55
C ASP A 4 13.12 2.19 22.42
N ILE A 5 12.71 1.98 21.15
CA ILE A 5 13.51 2.35 19.99
C ILE A 5 13.74 3.86 19.97
N PHE A 6 12.68 4.67 19.98
CA PHE A 6 12.79 6.13 19.85
C PHE A 6 13.52 6.76 21.04
N ASN A 7 13.28 6.27 22.25
CA ASN A 7 13.92 6.80 23.45
C ASN A 7 15.43 6.54 23.52
N ASN A 8 15.92 5.51 22.82
CA ASN A 8 17.34 5.18 22.78
C ASN A 8 18.11 5.86 21.63
N ILE A 9 17.42 6.31 20.57
CA ILE A 9 18.08 6.81 19.34
C ILE A 9 17.79 8.29 19.03
N ALA A 10 16.83 8.91 19.70
CA ALA A 10 16.38 10.26 19.37
C ALA A 10 16.18 11.14 20.60
N ASN A 11 16.57 12.42 20.45
CA ASN A 11 16.18 13.51 21.34
C ASN A 11 14.97 14.24 20.77
N CYS A 12 14.16 14.85 21.63
CA CYS A 12 13.11 15.75 21.19
C CYS A 12 13.71 16.99 20.51
N ARG A 13 13.34 17.26 19.26
CA ARG A 13 13.80 18.45 18.50
C ARG A 13 13.52 19.78 19.19
N TYR A 14 12.50 19.86 20.06
CA TYR A 14 12.04 21.11 20.66
C TYR A 14 12.61 21.37 22.06
N CYS A 15 12.93 20.32 22.82
CA CYS A 15 13.42 20.45 24.20
C CYS A 15 14.72 19.69 24.47
N ASP A 16 15.28 19.04 23.45
CA ASP A 16 16.53 18.28 23.45
C ASP A 16 16.67 17.22 24.55
N ARG A 17 15.54 16.72 25.06
CA ARG A 17 15.54 15.63 26.05
C ARG A 17 15.51 14.27 25.36
N SER A 18 16.32 13.35 25.88
CA SER A 18 16.23 11.92 25.59
C SER A 18 15.15 11.26 26.47
N PHE A 19 14.81 10.00 26.15
CA PHE A 19 13.85 9.19 26.93
C PHE A 19 12.48 9.84 27.18
N CYS A 20 12.03 10.70 26.26
CA CYS A 20 10.81 11.49 26.45
C CYS A 20 9.70 11.17 25.46
N PHE A 21 9.90 10.28 24.49
CA PHE A 21 8.90 9.97 23.47
C PHE A 21 7.87 8.93 23.95
N ASP A 22 6.60 9.26 23.71
CA ASP A 22 5.48 8.34 23.69
C ASP A 22 5.03 8.15 22.24
N VAL A 23 5.21 6.94 21.73
CA VAL A 23 4.82 6.55 20.37
C VAL A 23 3.62 5.65 20.48
N ALA A 24 2.52 6.12 19.93
CA ALA A 24 1.25 5.42 19.97
C ALA A 24 0.59 5.41 18.60
N GLU A 25 -0.18 4.36 18.36
CA GLU A 25 -1.10 4.32 17.25
C GLU A 25 -2.43 4.97 17.65
N ASN A 26 -2.91 5.88 16.82
CA ASN A 26 -4.27 6.39 16.89
C ASN A 26 -5.23 5.41 16.20
N LYS A 27 -5.80 4.50 16.98
CA LYS A 27 -6.71 3.44 16.51
C LYS A 27 -8.00 3.97 15.87
N SER A 28 -8.52 5.14 16.28
CA SER A 28 -9.75 5.70 15.70
C SER A 28 -9.55 6.29 14.30
N SER A 29 -8.32 6.73 14.02
CA SER A 29 -7.90 7.21 12.70
C SER A 29 -7.46 6.11 11.75
N ARG A 30 -7.39 4.85 12.21
CA ARG A 30 -7.00 3.70 11.38
C ARG A 30 -7.97 3.51 10.21
N ARG A 31 -7.44 3.13 9.03
CA ARG A 31 -8.21 2.88 7.80
C ARG A 31 -7.72 1.59 7.13
N GLY A 32 -8.33 0.46 7.48
CA GLY A 32 -7.87 -0.86 7.03
C GLY A 32 -6.48 -1.17 7.60
N LEU A 33 -5.54 -1.51 6.72
CA LEU A 33 -4.14 -1.75 7.07
C LEU A 33 -3.31 -0.46 7.25
N ALA A 34 -3.86 0.71 6.92
CA ALA A 34 -3.20 1.98 7.17
C ALA A 34 -3.43 2.43 8.63
N SER A 35 -2.34 2.58 9.37
CA SER A 35 -2.31 2.96 10.78
C SER A 35 -1.81 4.39 10.94
N SER A 36 -2.47 5.15 11.81
CA SER A 36 -2.03 6.49 12.17
C SER A 36 -1.07 6.38 13.34
N ILE A 37 0.20 6.74 13.18
CA ILE A 37 1.20 6.67 14.23
C ILE A 37 1.59 8.10 14.61
N SER A 38 1.68 8.37 15.91
CA SER A 38 2.14 9.64 16.45
C SER A 38 3.19 9.43 17.53
N ALA A 39 4.22 10.26 17.51
CA ALA A 39 5.23 10.39 18.53
C ALA A 39 5.05 11.72 19.26
N THR A 40 4.82 11.66 20.57
CA THR A 40 4.60 12.81 21.45
C THR A 40 5.71 12.88 22.49
N CYS A 41 6.35 14.05 22.62
CA CYS A 41 7.28 14.29 23.71
C CYS A 41 6.50 14.53 25.02
N LYS A 42 6.69 13.66 26.01
CA LYS A 42 6.08 13.78 27.35
C LYS A 42 6.56 15.01 28.13
N ASN A 43 7.72 15.56 27.76
CA ASN A 43 8.30 16.71 28.47
C ASN A 43 7.75 18.06 27.97
N CYS A 44 7.69 18.28 26.66
CA CYS A 44 7.27 19.57 26.10
C CYS A 44 5.95 19.51 25.30
N GLY A 45 5.33 18.34 25.18
CA GLY A 45 4.03 18.15 24.53
C GLY A 45 4.05 18.20 23.00
N SER A 46 5.20 18.43 22.36
CA SER A 46 5.29 18.43 20.90
C SER A 46 4.91 17.06 20.34
N SER A 47 3.98 17.02 19.39
CA SER A 47 3.48 15.80 18.77
C SER A 47 3.64 15.87 17.26
N HIS A 48 4.13 14.79 16.67
CA HIS A 48 4.23 14.60 15.22
C HIS A 48 3.73 13.21 14.87
N GLY A 49 2.96 13.11 13.79
CA GLY A 49 2.42 11.84 13.37
C GLY A 49 2.03 11.84 11.91
N SER A 50 1.93 10.64 11.35
CA SER A 50 1.53 10.44 9.96
C SER A 50 0.84 9.08 9.82
N MET A 51 0.21 8.88 8.67
CA MET A 51 -0.27 7.56 8.30
C MET A 51 0.88 6.70 7.79
N THR A 52 0.85 5.39 8.06
CA THR A 52 1.84 4.42 7.57
C THR A 52 1.79 4.17 6.06
N SER A 53 0.84 4.78 5.35
CA SER A 53 0.66 4.62 3.92
C SER A 53 0.17 5.92 3.29
N ASN A 54 0.53 6.12 2.02
CA ASN A 54 0.10 7.28 1.25
C ASN A 54 -1.41 7.27 1.02
N SER A 55 -2.03 8.44 1.18
CA SER A 55 -3.43 8.67 0.84
C SER A 55 -3.57 8.83 -0.67
N MET A 56 -4.62 8.23 -1.23
CA MET A 56 -4.98 8.28 -2.63
C MET A 56 -6.52 8.40 -2.76
N PRO A 57 -7.07 8.79 -3.92
CA PRO A 57 -8.51 8.98 -4.08
C PRO A 57 -9.35 7.74 -3.70
N ALA A 58 -8.81 6.54 -3.90
CA ALA A 58 -9.47 5.28 -3.56
C ALA A 58 -9.27 4.80 -2.10
N GLY A 59 -8.50 5.54 -1.28
CA GLY A 59 -8.17 5.16 0.10
C GLY A 59 -6.68 5.25 0.38
N TYR A 60 -6.11 4.21 0.97
CA TYR A 60 -4.67 4.14 1.24
C TYR A 60 -4.02 3.10 0.35
N GLU A 61 -2.82 3.41 -0.14
CA GLU A 61 -2.07 2.58 -1.07
C GLU A 61 -1.87 1.14 -0.55
N VAL A 62 -1.57 0.98 0.74
CA VAL A 62 -1.40 -0.33 1.39
C VAL A 62 -2.64 -1.20 1.26
N ASN A 63 -3.83 -0.61 1.33
CA ASN A 63 -5.08 -1.34 1.19
C ASN A 63 -5.27 -1.83 -0.25
N LEU A 64 -4.96 -0.98 -1.24
CA LEU A 64 -5.04 -1.32 -2.65
C LEU A 64 -4.06 -2.45 -3.00
N ARG A 65 -2.80 -2.32 -2.58
CA ARG A 65 -1.76 -3.34 -2.79
C ARG A 65 -2.12 -4.66 -2.13
N PHE A 66 -2.66 -4.62 -0.91
CA PHE A 66 -3.11 -5.82 -0.21
C PHE A 66 -4.27 -6.51 -0.95
N ALA A 67 -5.27 -5.74 -1.40
CA ALA A 67 -6.39 -6.30 -2.16
C ALA A 67 -5.95 -6.87 -3.52
N TYR A 68 -5.03 -6.19 -4.21
CA TYR A 68 -4.45 -6.67 -5.45
C TYR A 68 -3.66 -7.98 -5.23
N GLY A 69 -2.79 -8.02 -4.22
CA GLY A 69 -2.03 -9.21 -3.87
C GLY A 69 -2.92 -10.41 -3.53
N MET A 70 -4.00 -10.21 -2.78
CA MET A 70 -4.99 -11.25 -2.50
C MET A 70 -5.66 -11.75 -3.79
N ARG A 71 -5.96 -10.85 -4.74
CA ARG A 71 -6.54 -11.24 -6.03
C ARG A 71 -5.57 -12.02 -6.91
N CYS A 72 -4.27 -11.69 -6.93
CA CYS A 72 -3.25 -12.43 -7.66
C CYS A 72 -3.14 -13.90 -7.21
N ILE A 73 -3.40 -14.18 -5.93
CA ILE A 73 -3.38 -15.54 -5.38
C ILE A 73 -4.77 -16.19 -5.35
N GLY A 74 -5.77 -15.61 -6.03
CA GLY A 74 -7.13 -16.16 -6.10
C GLY A 74 -7.92 -16.06 -4.78
N ILE A 75 -7.49 -15.22 -3.84
CA ILE A 75 -8.07 -15.10 -2.50
C ILE A 75 -9.01 -13.89 -2.41
N GLY A 76 -10.20 -14.14 -1.85
CA GLY A 76 -11.20 -13.11 -1.56
C GLY A 76 -11.07 -12.50 -0.16
N LYS A 77 -11.98 -11.58 0.14
CA LYS A 77 -12.04 -10.82 1.41
C LYS A 77 -12.02 -11.68 2.68
N ILE A 78 -12.73 -12.81 2.71
CA ILE A 78 -12.85 -13.66 3.91
C ILE A 78 -11.48 -14.24 4.30
N ALA A 79 -10.75 -14.77 3.32
CA ALA A 79 -9.41 -15.28 3.59
C ALA A 79 -8.41 -14.13 3.83
N ALA A 80 -8.60 -12.96 3.23
CA ALA A 80 -7.83 -11.77 3.58
C ALA A 80 -8.01 -11.33 5.05
N GLN A 81 -9.24 -11.41 5.59
CA GLN A 81 -9.51 -11.16 7.02
C GLN A 81 -8.85 -12.20 7.90
N THR A 82 -8.92 -13.48 7.51
CA THR A 82 -8.28 -14.60 8.23
C THR A 82 -6.77 -14.42 8.26
N PHE A 83 -6.17 -14.05 7.13
CA PHE A 83 -4.74 -13.75 7.02
C PHE A 83 -4.35 -12.61 7.95
N CYS A 84 -5.09 -11.49 7.96
CA CYS A 84 -4.82 -10.39 8.88
C CYS A 84 -4.89 -10.82 10.35
N ALA A 85 -5.91 -11.61 10.73
CA ALA A 85 -6.05 -12.11 12.09
C ALA A 85 -4.87 -13.02 12.49
N LEU A 86 -4.46 -13.92 11.61
CA LEU A 86 -3.33 -14.84 11.85
C LEU A 86 -2.00 -14.10 11.99
N MET A 87 -1.81 -13.04 11.21
CA MET A 87 -0.57 -12.25 11.19
C MET A 87 -0.56 -11.11 12.22
N ASN A 88 -1.57 -11.02 13.09
CA ASN A 88 -1.75 -9.91 14.03
C ASN A 88 -1.73 -8.52 13.35
N LEU A 89 -2.29 -8.45 12.14
CA LEU A 89 -2.44 -7.23 11.37
C LEU A 89 -3.81 -6.60 11.66
N PRO A 90 -3.96 -5.28 11.42
CA PRO A 90 -5.27 -4.69 11.34
C PRO A 90 -6.20 -5.41 10.36
N PRO A 91 -7.51 -5.42 10.63
CA PRO A 91 -8.46 -5.98 9.68
C PRO A 91 -8.39 -5.21 8.36
N PRO A 92 -8.62 -5.90 7.22
CA PRO A 92 -8.72 -5.23 5.93
C PRO A 92 -9.86 -4.20 5.93
N PRO A 93 -9.84 -3.21 5.02
CA PRO A 93 -10.86 -2.17 4.98
C PRO A 93 -12.26 -2.78 4.85
N PRO A 94 -13.27 -2.25 5.58
CA PRO A 94 -14.61 -2.85 5.61
C PRO A 94 -15.28 -2.88 4.24
N LYS A 95 -15.02 -1.86 3.42
CA LYS A 95 -15.46 -1.74 2.02
C LYS A 95 -14.38 -2.23 1.05
N PHE A 96 -13.87 -3.44 1.27
CA PHE A 96 -12.78 -4.07 0.52
C PHE A 96 -13.04 -4.10 -0.99
N GLU A 97 -14.29 -4.36 -1.36
CA GLU A 97 -14.77 -4.47 -2.74
C GLU A 97 -14.66 -3.15 -3.51
N ARG A 98 -14.64 -2.00 -2.82
CA ARG A 98 -14.42 -0.68 -3.47
C ARG A 98 -13.01 -0.54 -4.05
N LEU A 99 -12.08 -1.40 -3.63
CA LEU A 99 -10.72 -1.42 -4.17
C LEU A 99 -10.65 -2.13 -5.52
N TYR A 100 -11.68 -2.89 -5.90
CA TYR A 100 -11.65 -3.65 -7.16
C TYR A 100 -11.75 -2.75 -8.39
N THR A 101 -12.58 -1.70 -8.35
CA THR A 101 -12.69 -0.75 -9.48
C THR A 101 -11.35 -0.07 -9.82
N PRO A 102 -10.63 0.57 -8.88
CA PRO A 102 -9.34 1.18 -9.21
C PRO A 102 -8.29 0.14 -9.62
N ILE A 103 -8.31 -1.07 -9.04
CA ILE A 103 -7.42 -2.17 -9.47
C ILE A 103 -7.73 -2.56 -10.92
N PHE A 104 -9.01 -2.77 -11.24
CA PHE A 104 -9.46 -3.17 -12.57
C PHE A 104 -9.06 -2.12 -13.62
N ASN A 105 -9.33 -0.84 -13.38
CA ASN A 105 -8.97 0.24 -14.31
C ASN A 105 -7.46 0.32 -14.52
N ALA A 106 -6.66 0.16 -13.46
CA ALA A 106 -5.21 0.14 -13.55
C ALA A 106 -4.71 -1.07 -14.36
N LEU A 107 -5.30 -2.25 -14.16
CA LEU A 107 -4.99 -3.46 -14.91
C LEU A 107 -5.35 -3.33 -16.38
N GLU A 108 -6.54 -2.81 -16.70
CA GLU A 108 -6.99 -2.59 -18.07
C GLU A 108 -6.08 -1.61 -18.81
N THR A 109 -5.66 -0.53 -18.13
CA THR A 109 -4.72 0.44 -18.67
C THR A 109 -3.36 -0.21 -18.91
N ALA A 110 -2.83 -0.95 -17.93
CA ALA A 110 -1.56 -1.63 -18.03
C ALA A 110 -1.56 -2.68 -19.15
N SER A 111 -2.62 -3.47 -19.28
CA SER A 111 -2.75 -4.45 -20.36
C SER A 111 -2.83 -3.78 -21.73
N SER A 112 -3.59 -2.68 -21.84
CA SER A 112 -3.72 -1.93 -23.09
C SER A 112 -2.39 -1.35 -23.53
N HIS A 113 -1.66 -0.71 -22.61
CA HIS A 113 -0.33 -0.17 -22.87
C HIS A 113 0.69 -1.27 -23.19
N SER A 114 0.64 -2.40 -22.48
CA SER A 114 1.51 -3.54 -22.75
C SER A 114 1.31 -4.07 -24.17
N MET A 115 0.07 -4.27 -24.60
CA MET A 115 -0.21 -4.75 -25.96
C MET A 115 0.28 -3.76 -27.03
N VAL A 116 0.03 -2.45 -26.84
CA VAL A 116 0.51 -1.41 -27.77
C VAL A 116 2.04 -1.38 -27.83
N ASN A 117 2.71 -1.46 -26.68
CA ASN A 117 4.17 -1.48 -26.63
C ASN A 117 4.73 -2.72 -27.33
N SER A 118 4.17 -3.90 -27.08
CA SER A 118 4.59 -5.14 -27.75
C SER A 118 4.44 -5.06 -29.28
N VAL A 119 3.37 -4.43 -29.78
CA VAL A 119 3.22 -4.19 -31.22
C VAL A 119 4.29 -3.25 -31.75
N ASN A 120 4.54 -2.13 -31.06
CA ASN A 120 5.55 -1.16 -31.47
C ASN A 120 6.97 -1.77 -31.46
N GLU A 121 7.29 -2.56 -30.44
CA GLU A 121 8.55 -3.29 -30.33
C GLU A 121 8.70 -4.29 -31.49
N ALA A 122 7.63 -5.02 -31.85
CA ALA A 122 7.64 -5.93 -32.99
C ALA A 122 7.84 -5.20 -34.34
N VAL A 123 7.20 -4.04 -34.55
CA VAL A 123 7.40 -3.21 -35.76
C VAL A 123 8.85 -2.77 -35.89
N ILE A 124 9.47 -2.32 -34.79
CA ILE A 124 10.88 -1.91 -34.78
C ILE A 124 11.79 -3.11 -35.11
N ALA A 125 11.50 -4.28 -34.55
CA ALA A 125 12.28 -5.49 -34.78
C ALA A 125 12.24 -5.98 -36.24
N ILE A 126 11.18 -5.65 -37.00
CA ILE A 126 11.01 -6.03 -38.42
C ILE A 126 11.22 -4.80 -39.33
N GLU A 127 12.16 -3.91 -38.98
CA GLU A 127 12.59 -2.78 -39.82
C GLU A 127 11.45 -1.82 -40.23
N ASN A 128 10.53 -1.54 -39.31
CA ASN A 128 9.32 -0.74 -39.52
C ASN A 128 8.27 -1.37 -40.47
N ASN A 129 8.35 -2.69 -40.71
CA ASN A 129 7.27 -3.42 -41.36
C ASN A 129 6.09 -3.62 -40.39
N LYS A 130 4.87 -3.45 -40.90
CA LYS A 130 3.61 -3.58 -40.15
C LYS A 130 2.86 -4.88 -40.43
N ASP A 131 3.36 -5.73 -41.33
CA ASP A 131 2.85 -7.09 -41.52
C ASP A 131 3.35 -8.00 -40.39
N ILE A 132 2.63 -7.97 -39.27
CA ILE A 132 2.96 -8.73 -38.06
C ILE A 132 1.98 -9.89 -37.93
N ALA A 133 2.50 -11.12 -37.85
CA ALA A 133 1.75 -12.31 -37.46
C ALA A 133 1.97 -12.57 -35.97
N ILE A 134 0.88 -12.80 -35.23
CA ILE A 134 0.93 -13.03 -33.79
C ILE A 134 0.36 -14.42 -33.50
N ALA A 135 1.09 -15.24 -32.74
CA ALA A 135 0.55 -16.45 -32.14
C ALA A 135 0.32 -16.17 -30.65
N LEU A 136 -0.90 -16.40 -30.18
CA LEU A 136 -1.28 -16.23 -28.76
C LEU A 136 -1.37 -17.61 -28.12
N ASP A 137 -0.52 -17.89 -27.14
CA ASP A 137 -0.70 -19.03 -26.24
C ASP A 137 -1.52 -18.60 -25.02
N GLY A 138 -2.73 -19.16 -24.89
CA GLY A 138 -3.55 -18.94 -23.70
C GLY A 138 -2.95 -19.73 -22.53
N THR A 139 -2.42 -19.03 -21.53
CA THR A 139 -2.01 -19.62 -20.24
C THR A 139 -3.11 -19.50 -19.19
#